data_AF-M4CDM5-F1
#
_entry.id   AF-M4CDM5-F1
#
_cell.length_a   1.000
_cell.length_b   1.000
_cell.length_c   1.000
_cell.angle_alpha   90.00
_cell.angle_beta   90.00
_cell.angle_gamma   90.00
#
_symmetry.space_group_name_H-M   'P 1'
#
loop_
_entity.id
_entity.type
_entity.pdbx_description
1 polymer ?
#
loop_
_entity_poly.entity_id
_entity_poly.type
_entity_poly.pdbx_seq_one_letter_code
_entity_poly.pdbx_strand_id
1 'polypeptide(L)'
;MTMIRSISMLTLLVTLAASISMVSSSSSADFVKKTISSHKIVIFSKSYCPYCRRAKSVFSELNQVPHVVELDEREDGGSIQSALGEIVGRRTVPQVFINGKHIGGSDDTVDAHESGELAKLLGVSENTRAEL
;
A
#
# COMPACT_ATOMS: atom_id res chain seq x y z
N MET A 1 47.75 48.98 36.26
CA MET A 1 46.28 49.00 36.26
C MET A 1 45.80 48.17 35.07
N THR A 2 45.37 46.92 35.36
CA THR A 2 44.14 46.25 34.86
C THR A 2 43.48 46.79 33.57
N MET A 3 42.99 46.00 32.60
CA MET A 3 42.26 44.73 32.72
C MET A 3 41.98 44.09 31.33
N ILE A 4 41.85 42.77 31.37
CA ILE A 4 41.25 41.78 30.43
C ILE A 4 39.98 42.25 29.70
N ARG A 5 39.72 41.69 28.50
CA ARG A 5 38.45 41.09 27.97
C ARG A 5 38.48 41.09 26.43
N SER A 6 37.97 40.13 25.65
CA SER A 6 37.43 38.79 25.82
C SER A 6 37.20 38.26 24.38
N ILE A 7 37.34 36.95 24.21
CA ILE A 7 37.08 36.21 22.96
C ILE A 7 35.63 36.44 22.49
N SER A 8 35.40 36.64 21.19
CA SER A 8 34.11 36.26 20.60
C SER A 8 34.31 35.64 19.23
N MET A 9 34.31 34.31 19.26
CA MET A 9 34.20 33.36 18.18
C MET A 9 32.83 33.54 17.51
N LEU A 10 32.73 34.43 16.51
CA LEU A 10 31.50 34.54 15.72
C LEU A 10 31.51 33.44 14.65
N THR A 11 30.79 32.39 14.99
CA THR A 11 30.66 31.12 14.29
C THR A 11 30.04 31.26 12.90
N LEU A 12 30.73 30.67 11.93
CA LEU A 12 30.22 30.32 10.61
C LEU A 12 29.07 29.32 10.78
N LEU A 13 27.82 29.75 10.58
CA LEU A 13 26.67 28.85 10.48
C LEU A 13 26.02 29.03 9.11
N VAL A 14 26.53 28.30 8.13
CA VAL A 14 25.83 28.05 6.86
C VAL A 14 24.67 27.10 7.21
N THR A 15 23.45 27.62 7.31
CA THR A 15 22.26 26.82 7.53
C THR A 15 21.89 26.08 6.23
N LEU A 16 22.26 24.81 6.13
CA LEU A 16 21.72 23.88 5.14
C LEU A 16 20.35 23.40 5.62
N ALA A 17 19.29 24.12 5.27
CA ALA A 17 17.92 23.69 5.49
C ALA A 17 17.29 23.31 4.15
N ALA A 18 17.59 22.10 3.66
CA ALA A 18 16.94 21.53 2.48
C ALA A 18 16.97 20.00 2.50
N SER A 19 16.30 19.36 3.48
CA SER A 19 16.09 17.90 3.46
C SER A 19 15.14 17.40 4.56
N ILE A 20 13.86 17.77 4.49
CA ILE A 20 12.81 17.16 5.34
C ILE A 20 11.85 16.26 4.53
N SER A 21 11.74 16.46 3.21
CA SER A 21 10.75 15.74 2.38
C SER A 21 11.09 14.29 2.04
N MET A 22 12.33 13.82 2.26
CA MET A 22 12.77 12.49 1.78
C MET A 22 12.53 11.34 2.77
N VAL A 23 12.36 11.63 4.07
CA VAL A 23 12.25 10.59 5.13
C VAL A 23 10.88 9.90 5.16
N SER A 24 9.81 10.55 4.70
CA SER A 24 8.45 9.99 4.78
C SER A 24 8.12 9.03 3.62
N SER A 25 8.77 9.19 2.47
CA SER A 25 8.55 8.35 1.28
C SER A 25 9.13 6.94 1.44
N SER A 26 10.31 6.81 2.05
CA SER A 26 10.97 5.51 2.24
C SER A 26 10.21 4.59 3.19
N SER A 27 9.71 5.11 4.32
CA SER A 27 8.98 4.30 5.31
C SER A 27 7.65 3.75 4.77
N SER A 28 6.90 4.55 4.02
CA SER A 28 5.61 4.14 3.44
C SER A 28 5.79 3.13 2.31
N ALA A 29 6.78 3.33 1.44
CA ALA A 29 7.11 2.37 0.40
C ALA A 29 7.61 1.03 0.97
N ASP A 30 8.42 1.07 2.02
CA ASP A 30 8.88 -0.13 2.72
C ASP A 30 7.73 -0.87 3.40
N PHE A 31 6.79 -0.15 4.02
CA PHE A 31 5.56 -0.73 4.55
C PHE A 31 4.76 -1.46 3.46
N VAL A 32 4.54 -0.82 2.31
CA VAL A 32 3.82 -1.44 1.18
C VAL A 32 4.52 -2.72 0.73
N LYS A 33 5.82 -2.65 0.42
CA LYS A 33 6.61 -3.80 -0.04
C LYS A 33 6.61 -4.94 0.99
N LYS A 34 6.83 -4.62 2.26
CA LYS A 34 6.81 -5.59 3.35
C LYS A 34 5.45 -6.25 3.47
N THR A 35 4.37 -5.48 3.45
CA THR A 35 2.99 -5.98 3.56
C THR A 35 2.68 -6.96 2.42
N ILE A 36 3.01 -6.57 1.18
CA ILE A 36 2.86 -7.39 -0.04
C ILE A 36 3.65 -8.70 0.07
N SER A 37 4.89 -8.66 0.56
CA SER A 37 5.74 -9.86 0.69
C SER A 37 5.36 -10.78 1.84
N SER A 38 4.66 -10.26 2.87
CA SER A 38 4.39 -11.00 4.12
C SER A 38 3.06 -11.75 4.10
N HIS A 39 2.19 -11.49 3.13
CA HIS A 39 0.85 -12.09 3.06
C HIS A 39 0.56 -12.64 1.67
N LYS A 40 -0.13 -13.78 1.63
CA LYS A 40 -0.55 -14.42 0.37
C LYS A 40 -1.45 -13.51 -0.46
N ILE A 41 -2.38 -12.80 0.19
CA ILE A 41 -3.34 -11.89 -0.45
C ILE A 41 -3.33 -10.58 0.31
N VAL A 42 -3.13 -9.47 -0.39
CA VAL A 42 -3.17 -8.11 0.17
C VAL A 42 -4.15 -7.27 -0.61
N ILE A 43 -4.99 -6.51 0.10
CA ILE A 43 -5.88 -5.51 -0.49
C ILE A 43 -5.65 -4.18 0.22
N PHE A 44 -5.06 -3.22 -0.51
CA PHE A 44 -5.09 -1.82 -0.08
C PHE A 44 -6.45 -1.24 -0.45
N SER A 45 -7.16 -0.72 0.54
CA SER A 45 -8.60 -0.48 0.50
C SER A 45 -8.96 0.87 1.13
N LYS A 46 -10.23 1.27 0.99
CA LYS A 46 -10.87 2.21 1.91
C LYS A 46 -12.21 1.65 2.39
N SER A 47 -12.53 1.85 3.68
CA SER A 47 -13.68 1.24 4.35
C SER A 47 -15.01 1.55 3.65
N TYR A 48 -15.17 2.80 3.20
CA TYR A 48 -16.38 3.30 2.54
C TYR A 48 -16.49 2.93 1.05
N CYS A 49 -15.42 2.45 0.42
CA CYS A 49 -15.36 2.32 -1.04
C CYS A 49 -16.17 1.10 -1.56
N PRO A 50 -17.15 1.31 -2.46
CA PRO A 50 -17.94 0.21 -3.03
C PRO A 50 -17.09 -0.77 -3.87
N TYR A 51 -16.12 -0.27 -4.63
CA TYR A 51 -15.22 -1.11 -5.42
C TYR A 51 -14.31 -1.98 -4.53
N CYS A 52 -13.91 -1.47 -3.36
CA CYS A 52 -13.18 -2.26 -2.38
C CYS A 52 -14.04 -3.39 -1.80
N ARG A 53 -15.32 -3.13 -1.52
CA ARG A 53 -16.25 -4.18 -1.06
C ARG A 53 -16.44 -5.26 -2.13
N ARG A 54 -16.59 -4.87 -3.40
CA ARG A 54 -16.69 -5.80 -4.53
C ARG A 54 -15.44 -6.68 -4.67
N ALA A 55 -14.24 -6.11 -4.61
CA ALA A 55 -13.01 -6.92 -4.65
C ALA A 55 -12.89 -7.87 -3.44
N LYS A 56 -13.30 -7.45 -2.24
CA LYS A 56 -13.29 -8.31 -1.04
C LYS A 56 -14.30 -9.46 -1.14
N SER A 57 -15.46 -9.25 -1.76
CA SER A 57 -16.48 -10.30 -1.89
C SER A 57 -16.00 -11.47 -2.74
N VAL A 58 -15.25 -11.19 -3.82
CA VAL A 58 -14.61 -12.24 -4.64
C VAL A 58 -13.77 -13.20 -3.80
N PHE A 59 -12.93 -12.68 -2.89
CA PHE A 59 -12.15 -13.55 -2.01
C PHE A 59 -13.01 -14.28 -0.97
N SER A 60 -14.10 -13.66 -0.51
CA SER A 60 -15.08 -14.33 0.35
C SER A 60 -15.76 -15.50 -0.36
N GLU A 61 -16.09 -15.37 -1.64
CA GLU A 61 -16.69 -16.44 -2.45
C GLU A 61 -15.73 -17.63 -2.63
N LEU A 62 -14.43 -17.34 -2.75
CA LEU A 62 -13.35 -18.33 -2.79
C LEU A 62 -12.92 -18.86 -1.40
N ASN A 63 -13.64 -18.51 -0.34
CA ASN A 63 -13.29 -18.84 1.06
C ASN A 63 -11.85 -18.46 1.44
N GLN A 64 -11.34 -17.36 0.88
CA GLN A 64 -10.03 -16.82 1.18
C GLN A 64 -10.14 -15.57 2.06
N VAL A 65 -9.23 -15.44 3.02
CA VAL A 65 -9.17 -14.28 3.91
C VAL A 65 -8.00 -13.39 3.51
N PRO A 66 -8.24 -12.23 2.88
CA PRO A 66 -7.18 -11.30 2.52
C PRO A 66 -6.67 -10.51 3.73
N HIS A 67 -5.39 -10.10 3.68
CA HIS A 67 -4.89 -9.03 4.55
C HIS A 67 -5.32 -7.68 3.98
N VAL A 68 -6.17 -6.96 4.71
CA VAL A 68 -6.73 -5.68 4.25
C VAL A 68 -6.07 -4.52 4.98
N VAL A 69 -5.61 -3.53 4.22
CA VAL A 69 -5.12 -2.26 4.76
C VAL A 69 -6.11 -1.16 4.39
N GLU A 70 -6.92 -0.71 5.35
CA GLU A 70 -7.85 0.40 5.17
C GLU A 70 -7.10 1.74 5.29
N LEU A 71 -6.86 2.39 4.15
CA LEU A 71 -6.04 3.60 4.09
C LEU A 71 -6.72 4.81 4.74
N ASP A 72 -8.05 4.85 4.77
CA ASP A 72 -8.81 5.92 5.40
C ASP A 72 -8.84 5.84 6.94
N GLU A 73 -8.48 4.69 7.50
CA GLU A 73 -8.43 4.46 8.96
C GLU A 73 -7.00 4.60 9.53
N ARG A 74 -6.05 5.06 8.70
CA ARG A 74 -4.64 5.22 9.06
C ARG A 74 -4.19 6.66 8.89
N GLU A 75 -3.40 7.15 9.85
CA GLU A 75 -2.78 8.48 9.78
C GLU A 75 -1.84 8.61 8.57
N ASP A 76 -1.09 7.55 8.25
CA ASP A 76 -0.15 7.50 7.12
C ASP A 76 -0.78 7.05 5.80
N GLY A 77 -2.10 6.89 5.73
CA GLY A 77 -2.81 6.33 4.59
C GLY A 77 -2.60 7.08 3.28
N GLY A 78 -2.51 8.42 3.32
CA GLY A 78 -2.21 9.25 2.15
C GLY A 78 -0.79 9.03 1.59
N SER A 79 0.18 8.80 2.48
CA SER A 79 1.57 8.49 2.11
C SER A 79 1.68 7.10 1.51
N ILE A 80 1.01 6.11 2.11
CA ILE A 80 0.88 4.75 1.56
C ILE A 80 0.21 4.78 0.18
N GLN A 81 -0.87 5.56 0.01
CA GLN A 81 -1.55 5.71 -1.28
C GLN A 81 -0.65 6.34 -2.35
N SER A 82 0.23 7.26 -1.95
CA SER A 82 1.23 7.86 -2.84
C SER A 82 2.30 6.85 -3.23
N ALA A 83 2.84 6.10 -2.26
CA ALA A 83 3.81 5.03 -2.51
C ALA A 83 3.26 3.92 -3.41
N LEU A 84 1.99 3.53 -3.24
CA LEU A 84 1.30 2.63 -4.17
C LEU A 84 1.29 3.20 -5.59
N GLY A 85 1.00 4.50 -5.74
CA GLY A 85 1.07 5.19 -7.03
C GLY A 85 2.44 5.08 -7.69
N GLU A 86 3.53 5.17 -6.93
CA GLU A 86 4.89 5.01 -7.43
C GLU A 86 5.24 3.55 -7.78
N ILE A 87 4.75 2.59 -6.98
CA ILE A 87 5.08 1.16 -7.14
C ILE A 87 4.30 0.52 -8.31
N VAL A 88 3.02 0.84 -8.46
CA VAL A 88 2.13 0.19 -9.45
C VAL A 88 1.59 1.15 -10.52
N GLY A 89 1.95 2.43 -10.47
CA GLY A 89 1.49 3.43 -11.43
C GLY A 89 0.04 3.90 -11.23
N ARG A 90 -0.64 3.45 -10.17
CA ARG A 90 -2.05 3.77 -9.87
C ARG A 90 -2.25 4.08 -8.40
N ARG A 91 -2.94 5.20 -8.12
CA ARG A 91 -3.28 5.64 -6.75
C ARG A 91 -4.70 5.24 -6.31
N THR A 92 -5.49 4.64 -7.20
CA THR A 92 -6.88 4.26 -6.90
C THR A 92 -6.92 3.14 -5.87
N VAL A 93 -8.07 2.95 -5.23
CA VAL A 93 -8.37 1.75 -4.44
C VAL A 93 -9.57 1.03 -5.05
N PRO A 94 -9.66 -0.31 -4.93
CA PRO A 94 -8.69 -1.20 -4.30
C PRO A 94 -7.40 -1.38 -5.14
N GLN A 95 -6.30 -1.76 -4.50
CA GLN A 95 -5.15 -2.37 -5.18
C GLN A 95 -4.90 -3.76 -4.58
N VAL A 96 -4.99 -4.79 -5.41
CA VAL A 96 -4.98 -6.20 -5.02
C VAL A 96 -3.67 -6.87 -5.44
N PHE A 97 -3.09 -7.64 -4.52
CA PHE A 97 -1.88 -8.41 -4.73
C PHE A 97 -2.06 -9.86 -4.29
N ILE A 98 -1.49 -10.80 -5.03
CA ILE A 98 -1.49 -12.23 -4.71
C ILE A 98 -0.08 -12.78 -4.89
N ASN A 99 0.47 -13.40 -3.85
CA ASN A 99 1.84 -13.90 -3.82
C ASN A 99 2.87 -12.85 -4.32
N GLY A 100 2.67 -11.58 -3.94
CA GLY A 100 3.49 -10.47 -4.39
C GLY A 100 3.20 -9.93 -5.81
N LYS A 101 2.46 -10.66 -6.65
CA LYS A 101 2.04 -10.21 -7.98
C LYS A 101 0.90 -9.19 -7.85
N HIS A 102 1.04 -8.04 -8.49
CA HIS A 102 -0.03 -7.07 -8.61
C HIS A 102 -1.10 -7.56 -9.60
N ILE A 103 -2.34 -7.62 -9.15
CA ILE A 103 -3.49 -8.05 -9.96
C ILE A 103 -4.19 -6.83 -10.57
N GLY A 104 -4.39 -5.78 -9.77
CA GLY A 104 -5.04 -4.55 -10.22
C GLY A 104 -6.09 -4.04 -9.24
N GLY A 105 -7.14 -3.43 -9.77
CA GLY A 105 -8.28 -2.91 -9.03
C GLY A 105 -9.46 -3.88 -8.95
N SER A 106 -10.66 -3.34 -8.76
CA SER A 106 -11.87 -4.16 -8.60
C SER A 106 -12.24 -4.92 -9.86
N ASP A 107 -12.22 -4.28 -11.03
CA ASP A 107 -12.60 -4.93 -12.29
C ASP A 107 -11.56 -6.00 -12.65
N ASP A 108 -10.27 -5.66 -12.57
CA ASP A 108 -9.16 -6.62 -12.76
C ASP A 108 -9.30 -7.87 -11.86
N THR A 109 -9.77 -7.71 -10.62
CA THR A 109 -9.98 -8.81 -9.66
C THR A 109 -11.17 -9.68 -10.03
N VAL A 110 -12.27 -9.07 -10.48
CA VAL A 110 -13.47 -9.79 -10.92
C VAL A 110 -13.19 -10.54 -12.22
N ASP A 111 -12.54 -9.91 -13.19
CA ASP A 111 -12.17 -10.55 -14.46
C ASP A 111 -11.24 -11.75 -14.22
N ALA A 112 -10.28 -11.63 -13.29
CA ALA A 112 -9.43 -12.75 -12.90
C ALA A 112 -10.21 -13.89 -12.23
N HIS A 113 -11.26 -13.59 -11.47
CA HIS A 113 -12.12 -14.60 -10.87
C HIS A 113 -12.99 -15.31 -11.90
N GLU A 114 -13.70 -14.55 -12.74
CA GLU A 114 -14.60 -15.09 -13.76
C GLU A 114 -13.84 -15.93 -14.80
N SER A 115 -12.60 -15.58 -15.10
CA SER A 115 -11.73 -16.37 -15.99
C SER A 115 -11.09 -17.59 -15.31
N GLY A 116 -11.22 -17.75 -13.99
CA GLY A 116 -10.57 -18.80 -13.21
C GLY A 116 -9.06 -18.60 -13.00
N GLU A 117 -8.47 -17.51 -13.50
CA GLU A 117 -7.06 -17.17 -13.21
C GLU A 117 -6.83 -17.01 -11.71
N LEU A 118 -7.79 -16.41 -11.01
CA LEU A 118 -7.69 -16.11 -9.59
C LEU A 118 -7.58 -17.38 -8.74
N ALA A 119 -8.46 -18.36 -8.97
CA ALA A 119 -8.37 -19.66 -8.31
C ALA A 119 -7.06 -20.39 -8.61
N LYS A 120 -6.60 -20.33 -9.86
CA LYS A 120 -5.30 -20.90 -10.25
C LYS A 120 -4.13 -20.27 -9.50
N LEU A 121 -4.11 -18.93 -9.37
CA LEU A 121 -3.08 -18.21 -8.62
C LEU A 121 -3.12 -18.54 -7.11
N LEU A 122 -4.31 -18.82 -6.59
CA LEU A 122 -4.54 -19.16 -5.19
C LEU A 122 -4.33 -20.64 -4.88
N GLY A 123 -4.27 -21.50 -5.90
CA GLY A 123 -4.19 -22.96 -5.74
C GLY A 123 -5.47 -23.55 -5.15
N VAL A 124 -6.63 -22.99 -5.47
CA VAL A 124 -7.94 -23.46 -5.00
C VAL A 124 -8.78 -23.97 -6.17
N SER A 125 -9.70 -24.89 -5.91
CA SER A 125 -10.71 -25.29 -6.87
C SER A 125 -11.83 -24.26 -6.90
N GLU A 126 -12.21 -23.77 -8.09
CA GLU A 126 -13.43 -22.97 -8.25
C GLU A 126 -14.63 -23.82 -7.81
N ASN A 127 -15.39 -23.36 -6.81
CA ASN A 127 -16.69 -23.94 -6.53
C ASN A 127 -17.58 -23.56 -7.72
N THR A 128 -17.65 -24.47 -8.68
CA THR A 128 -18.41 -24.32 -9.92
C THR A 128 -19.87 -24.04 -9.57
N ARG A 129 -20.29 -22.77 -9.63
CA ARG A 129 -21.68 -22.38 -9.89
C ARG A 129 -21.88 -22.33 -11.40
N ALA A 130 -21.65 -23.46 -12.05
CA ALA A 130 -22.36 -23.76 -13.29
C ALA A 130 -23.65 -24.47 -12.89
N GLU A 131 -24.75 -24.09 -13.55
CA GLU A 131 -26.11 -24.65 -13.45
C GLU A 131 -27.03 -24.04 -12.37
N LEU A 132 -27.72 -22.95 -12.75
CA LEU A 132 -29.19 -22.90 -12.85
C LEU A 132 -29.60 -22.08 -14.08
#